data_AF-A0A965DR71-F1
#
_entry.id   AF-A0A965DR71-F1
#
_cell.length_a   1.000
_cell.length_b   1.000
_cell.length_c   1.000
_cell.angle_alpha   90.00
_cell.angle_beta   90.00
_cell.angle_gamma   90.00
#
_symmetry.space_group_name_H-M   'P 1'
#
loop_
_entity.id
_entity.type
_entity.pdbx_description
1 polymer ?
#
loop_
_entity_poly.entity_id
_entity_poly.type
_entity_poly.pdbx_seq_one_letter_code
_entity_poly.pdbx_strand_id
1 'polypeptide(L)'
;NIYCSESLFEAGIHPRLPAGKLTRAQCQRLAVAVRKVLKKAIQAGGSSLRDFVDAHGEPGYFMMQTKVYDRADQPCRVCQTSIRQIVQGQRSTYFCPVCQKR
;
A
#
# COMPACT_ATOMS: atom_id res chain seq x y z
N ASN A 1 4.89 4.20 -5.22
CA ASN A 1 3.50 3.69 -5.25
C ASN A 1 3.25 2.62 -4.21
N ILE A 2 4.17 1.66 -4.02
CA ILE A 2 4.10 0.57 -3.02
C ILE A 2 3.55 1.04 -1.66
N TYR A 3 4.32 1.83 -0.91
CA TYR A 3 3.96 2.22 0.45
C TYR A 3 2.69 3.05 0.52
N CYS A 4 2.38 3.85 -0.51
CA CYS A 4 1.15 4.63 -0.56
C CYS A 4 -0.08 3.71 -0.63
N SER A 5 -0.10 2.77 -1.59
CA SER A 5 -1.19 1.79 -1.72
C SER A 5 -1.34 0.92 -0.48
N GLU A 6 -0.24 0.42 0.09
CA GLU A 6 -0.27 -0.39 1.30
C GLU A 6 -0.75 0.40 2.53
N SER A 7 -0.33 1.66 2.68
CA SER A 7 -0.74 2.50 3.81
C SER A 7 -2.22 2.88 3.74
N LEU A 8 -2.73 3.18 2.54
CA LEU A 8 -4.15 3.46 2.34
C LEU A 8 -5.01 2.22 2.60
N PHE A 9 -4.54 1.03 2.19
CA PHE A 9 -5.21 -0.22 2.50
C PHE A 9 -5.23 -0.51 4.00
N GLU A 10 -4.09 -0.38 4.68
CA GLU A 10 -3.98 -0.59 6.13
C GLU A 10 -4.83 0.42 6.92
N ALA A 11 -4.97 1.66 6.42
CA ALA A 11 -5.82 2.68 7.02
C ALA A 11 -7.32 2.53 6.67
N GLY A 12 -7.67 1.65 5.72
CA GLY A 12 -9.04 1.47 5.22
C GLY A 12 -9.57 2.68 4.45
N ILE A 13 -8.70 3.46 3.79
CA ILE A 13 -9.05 4.72 3.12
C ILE A 13 -9.06 4.51 1.60
N HIS A 14 -10.15 4.87 0.94
CA HIS A 14 -10.23 4.81 -0.52
C HIS A 14 -9.28 5.82 -1.18
N PRO A 15 -8.45 5.43 -2.19
CA PRO A 15 -7.43 6.30 -2.78
C PRO A 15 -7.97 7.50 -3.57
N ARG A 16 -9.26 7.46 -3.95
CA ARG A 16 -9.98 8.58 -4.58
C ARG A 16 -10.73 9.49 -3.60
N LEU A 17 -10.66 9.23 -2.29
CA LEU A 17 -11.24 10.16 -1.31
C LEU A 17 -10.40 11.46 -1.32
N PRO A 18 -11.00 12.64 -1.56
CA PRO A 18 -10.25 13.88 -1.55
C PRO A 18 -9.61 14.13 -0.18
N ALA A 19 -8.35 14.58 -0.16
CA ALA A 19 -7.61 14.79 1.08
C ALA A 19 -8.35 15.74 2.07
N GLY A 20 -8.99 16.79 1.56
CA GLY A 20 -9.79 17.72 2.36
C GLY A 20 -11.10 17.14 2.94
N LYS A 21 -11.46 15.90 2.59
CA LYS A 21 -12.61 15.17 3.15
C LYS A 21 -12.22 14.17 4.24
N LEU A 22 -10.92 14.03 4.52
CA LEU A 22 -10.46 13.17 5.60
C LEU A 22 -10.79 13.79 6.96
N THR A 23 -11.44 13.00 7.80
CA THR A 23 -11.63 13.34 9.21
C THR A 23 -10.31 13.27 9.96
N ARG A 24 -10.20 13.98 11.09
CA ARG A 24 -9.01 13.93 11.97
C ARG A 24 -8.66 12.50 12.39
N ALA A 25 -9.67 11.68 12.68
CA ALA A 25 -9.48 10.27 13.02
C ALA A 25 -8.92 9.45 11.84
N GLN A 26 -9.38 9.69 10.60
CA GLN A 26 -8.80 9.06 9.41
C GLN A 26 -7.34 9.49 9.21
N CYS A 27 -7.01 10.77 9.38
CA CYS A 27 -5.64 11.26 9.29
C CYS A 27 -4.72 10.60 10.32
N GLN A 28 -5.18 10.44 11.57
CA GLN A 28 -4.43 9.73 12.61
C GLN A 28 -4.20 8.27 12.25
N ARG A 29 -5.23 7.55 11.80
CA ARG A 29 -5.09 6.16 11.32
C ARG A 29 -4.11 6.06 10.17
N LEU A 30 -4.19 6.97 9.21
CA LEU A 30 -3.27 7.00 8.07
C LEU A 30 -1.82 7.24 8.52
N ALA A 31 -1.58 8.17 9.43
CA ALA A 31 -0.24 8.43 9.95
C ALA A 31 0.36 7.21 10.68
N VAL A 32 -0.47 6.49 11.45
CA VAL A 32 -0.07 5.23 12.10
C VAL A 32 0.22 4.15 11.05
N ALA A 33 -0.65 4.00 10.05
CA ALA A 33 -0.50 3.03 8.97
C ALA A 33 0.79 3.26 8.17
N VAL A 34 1.08 4.51 7.79
CA VAL A 34 2.32 4.90 7.08
C VAL A 34 3.56 4.48 7.87
N ARG A 35 3.63 4.85 9.16
CA ARG A 35 4.76 4.45 10.01
C ARG A 35 4.89 2.93 10.14
N LYS A 36 3.77 2.21 10.27
CA LYS A 36 3.77 0.74 10.36
C LYS A 36 4.29 0.10 9.08
N VAL A 37 3.80 0.54 7.93
CA VAL A 37 4.21 0.05 6.61
C VAL A 37 5.70 0.32 6.37
N LEU A 38 6.17 1.54 6.64
CA LEU A 38 7.59 1.89 6.47
C LEU A 38 8.50 1.11 7.43
N LYS A 39 8.11 0.93 8.69
CA LYS A 39 8.86 0.11 9.65
C LYS A 39 8.97 -1.34 9.18
N LYS A 40 7.88 -1.94 8.71
CA LYS A 40 7.89 -3.29 8.13
C LYS A 40 8.78 -3.38 6.90
N ALA A 41 8.77 -2.36 6.05
CA ALA A 41 9.64 -2.30 4.88
C ALA A 41 11.10 -2.27 5.28
N ILE A 42 11.48 -1.40 6.21
CA ILE A 42 12.86 -1.30 6.73
C ILE A 42 13.29 -2.65 7.35
N GLN A 43 12.43 -3.27 8.17
CA GLN A 43 12.71 -4.58 8.77
C GLN A 43 12.90 -5.70 7.75
N ALA A 44 12.22 -5.62 6.60
CA ALA A 44 12.31 -6.60 5.52
C ALA A 44 13.46 -6.33 4.53
N GLY A 45 14.41 -5.44 4.86
CA GLY A 45 15.51 -5.06 3.97
C GLY A 45 15.11 -4.05 2.88
N GLY A 46 13.97 -3.38 3.04
CA GLY A 46 13.42 -2.46 2.06
C GLY A 46 12.66 -3.15 0.91
N SER A 47 12.25 -2.36 -0.08
CA SER A 47 11.68 -2.85 -1.32
C SER A 47 12.75 -2.85 -2.41
N SER A 48 13.29 -4.02 -2.73
CA SER A 48 14.12 -4.17 -3.93
C SER A 48 13.22 -4.19 -5.16
N LEU A 49 12.99 -3.02 -5.73
CA LEU A 49 12.55 -2.93 -7.12
C LEU A 49 13.77 -3.24 -7.97
N ARG A 50 13.66 -4.29 -8.81
CA ARG A 50 14.53 -4.82 -9.90
C ARG A 50 16.05 -4.49 -9.93
N ASP A 51 16.48 -3.30 -9.54
CA ASP A 51 17.85 -2.79 -9.62
C ASP A 51 18.42 -2.30 -8.26
N PHE A 52 17.65 -2.35 -7.15
CA PHE A 52 18.11 -1.89 -5.83
C PHE A 52 18.39 -3.08 -4.90
N VAL A 53 19.65 -3.41 -4.71
CA VAL A 53 20.10 -4.37 -3.68
C VAL A 53 20.54 -3.61 -2.43
N ASP A 54 20.48 -4.25 -1.27
CA ASP A 54 21.03 -3.65 -0.05
C ASP A 54 22.56 -3.51 -0.11
N ALA A 55 23.18 -2.95 0.93
CA ALA A 55 24.63 -2.75 0.99
C ALA A 55 25.45 -4.06 0.90
N HIS A 56 24.79 -5.22 1.03
CA HIS A 56 25.38 -6.55 0.96
C HIS A 56 25.05 -7.29 -0.35
N GLY A 57 24.25 -6.70 -1.24
CA GLY A 57 23.87 -7.31 -2.52
C GLY A 57 22.59 -8.14 -2.48
N GLU A 58 21.87 -8.16 -1.35
CA GLU A 58 20.68 -8.99 -1.18
C GLU A 58 19.39 -8.27 -1.62
N PRO A 59 18.42 -8.99 -2.23
CA PRO A 59 17.12 -8.41 -2.58
C PRO A 59 16.23 -8.27 -1.34
N GLY A 60 15.81 -7.04 -1.05
CA GLY A 60 14.79 -6.69 -0.07
C GLY A 60 13.45 -7.39 -0.33
N TYR A 61 12.99 -8.13 0.67
CA TYR A 61 11.85 -9.05 0.59
C TYR A 61 10.48 -8.38 0.75
N PHE A 62 10.41 -7.05 0.88
CA PHE A 62 9.16 -6.37 1.16
C PHE A 62 8.09 -6.58 0.08
N MET A 63 8.48 -6.79 -1.19
CA MET A 63 7.51 -7.09 -2.26
C MET A 63 6.69 -8.37 -2.00
N MET A 64 7.26 -9.39 -1.35
CA MET A 64 6.53 -10.63 -1.05
C MET A 64 5.39 -10.42 -0.03
N GLN A 65 5.46 -9.33 0.75
CA GLN A 65 4.52 -9.04 1.83
C GLN A 65 3.41 -8.06 1.46
N THR A 66 3.34 -7.57 0.21
CA THR A 66 2.32 -6.60 -0.20
C THR A 66 0.92 -7.20 -0.15
N LYS A 67 -0.04 -6.41 0.34
CA LYS A 67 -1.45 -6.80 0.42
C LYS A 67 -2.22 -6.43 -0.83
N VAL A 68 -1.89 -5.28 -1.44
CA VAL A 68 -2.59 -4.73 -2.62
C VAL A 68 -1.66 -4.33 -3.74
N TYR A 69 -0.44 -3.85 -3.46
CA TYR A 69 0.46 -3.37 -4.49
C TYR A 69 0.86 -4.48 -5.46
N ASP A 70 0.72 -4.20 -6.75
CA ASP A 70 1.00 -5.13 -7.87
C ASP A 70 0.21 -6.45 -7.81
N ARG A 71 -0.97 -6.39 -7.19
CA ARG A 71 -1.88 -7.53 -7.03
C ARG A 71 -3.21 -7.30 -7.73
N ALA A 72 -3.24 -6.48 -8.79
CA ALA A 72 -4.46 -6.26 -9.58
C ALA A 72 -5.07 -7.61 -10.00
N ASP A 73 -6.40 -7.68 -9.93
CA ASP A 73 -7.22 -8.88 -10.22
C ASP A 73 -7.01 -10.09 -9.30
N GLN A 74 -5.99 -10.07 -8.43
CA GLN A 74 -5.81 -11.08 -7.40
C GLN A 74 -6.79 -10.85 -6.23
N PRO A 75 -7.17 -11.91 -5.50
CA PRO A 75 -8.05 -11.77 -4.35
C PRO A 75 -7.39 -10.94 -3.23
N CYS A 76 -8.18 -10.04 -2.64
CA CYS A 76 -7.82 -9.33 -1.42
C CYS A 76 -7.56 -10.33 -0.29
N ARG A 77 -6.43 -10.17 0.40
CA ARG A 77 -6.03 -11.05 1.52
C ARG A 77 -6.96 -10.95 2.75
N VAL A 78 -7.91 -10.01 2.76
CA VAL A 78 -8.88 -9.81 3.86
C VAL A 78 -10.28 -10.27 3.47
N CYS A 79 -10.80 -9.82 2.33
CA CYS A 79 -12.20 -10.05 1.95
C CYS A 79 -12.38 -10.85 0.65
N GLN A 80 -11.30 -11.36 0.05
CA GLN A 80 -11.27 -12.12 -1.20
C GLN A 80 -11.74 -11.38 -2.46
N THR A 81 -12.31 -10.18 -2.36
CA THR A 81 -12.66 -9.34 -3.52
C THR A 81 -11.42 -8.99 -4.32
N SER A 82 -11.51 -9.06 -5.65
CA SER A 82 -10.41 -8.68 -6.55
C SER A 82 -9.90 -7.27 -6.29
N ILE A 83 -8.58 -7.14 -6.17
CA ILE A 83 -7.90 -5.85 -6.05
C ILE A 83 -8.03 -5.08 -7.37
N ARG A 84 -8.31 -3.79 -7.27
CA ARG A 84 -8.42 -2.89 -8.43
C ARG A 84 -7.17 -2.06 -8.57
N GLN A 85 -6.81 -1.77 -9.81
CA GLN A 85 -5.80 -0.78 -10.17
C GLN A 85 -6.49 0.42 -10.83
N ILE A 86 -6.02 1.61 -10.50
CA ILE A 86 -6.37 2.87 -11.17
C ILE A 86 -5.10 3.65 -11.46
N VAL A 87 -5.16 4.57 -12.43
CA VAL A 87 -4.10 5.54 -12.69
C VAL A 87 -4.51 6.88 -12.10
N GLN A 88 -3.63 7.46 -11.27
CA GLN A 88 -3.79 8.80 -10.69
C GLN A 88 -2.51 9.60 -10.96
N GLY A 89 -2.62 10.70 -11.71
CA GLY A 89 -1.45 11.53 -12.06
C GLY A 89 -0.34 10.72 -12.72
N GLN A 90 -0.68 9.90 -13.72
CA GLN A 90 0.24 8.99 -14.42
C GLN A 90 0.92 7.92 -13.53
N ARG A 91 0.39 7.66 -12.32
CA ARG A 91 0.92 6.65 -11.40
C ARG A 91 -0.13 5.58 -11.08
N SER A 92 0.27 4.31 -11.15
CA SER A 92 -0.60 3.19 -10.74
C SER A 92 -0.84 3.18 -9.23
N THR A 93 -2.11 3.09 -8.84
CA THR A 93 -2.58 2.93 -7.46
C THR A 93 -3.41 1.66 -7.36
N TYR A 94 -3.09 0.81 -6.40
CA TYR A 94 -3.80 -0.44 -6.13
C TYR A 94 -4.60 -0.35 -4.83
N PHE A 95 -5.80 -0.91 -4.80
CA PHE A 95 -6.69 -0.87 -3.64
C PHE A 95 -7.76 -1.96 -3.66
N CYS A 96 -8.31 -2.30 -2.50
CA CYS A 96 -9.48 -3.18 -2.40
C CYS A 96 -10.77 -2.35 -2.33
N PRO A 97 -11.74 -2.53 -3.23
CA PRO A 97 -12.97 -1.73 -3.24
C PRO A 97 -13.90 -1.98 -2.05
N VAL A 98 -13.74 -3.11 -1.35
CA VAL A 98 -14.57 -3.48 -0.19
C VAL A 98 -13.92 -3.05 1.13
N CYS A 99 -12.62 -3.30 1.30
CA CYS A 99 -11.90 -2.92 2.52
C CYS A 99 -11.61 -1.42 2.62
N GLN A 100 -11.56 -0.70 1.49
CA GLN A 100 -11.30 0.74 1.46
C GLN A 100 -12.54 1.48 0.98
N LYS A 101 -13.42 1.80 1.92
CA LYS A 101 -14.66 2.54 1.65
C LYS A 101 -14.37 4.03 1.47
N ARG A 102 -15.20 4.70 0.65
CA ARG A 102 -15.18 6.16 0.51
C ARG A 102 -15.82 6.82 1.72
#